data_AF-A0A3D2JRI2-F1
#
_entry.id   AF-A0A3D2JRI2-F1
#
_cell.length_a   1.000
_cell.length_b   1.000
_cell.length_c   1.000
_cell.angle_alpha   90.00
_cell.angle_beta   90.00
_cell.angle_gamma   90.00
#
_symmetry.space_group_name_H-M   'P 1'
#
loop_
_entity.id
_entity.type
_entity.pdbx_description
1 polymer ?
#
loop_
_entity_poly.entity_id
_entity_poly.type
_entity_poly.pdbx_seq_one_letter_code
_entity_poly.pdbx_strand_id
1 'polypeptide(L)' 'MNLESPQNISLFPLRMVMFPGSRLDLQIFERRYLDLVSQCMRNDAGFGVCLLRGGEEVVREASRQTIHRTGTYCKIVDWD' A
#
# COMPACT_ATOMS: atom_id res chain seq x y z
N MET A 1 -5.87 -24.06 -13.50
CA MET A 1 -5.35 -22.83 -12.89
C MET A 1 -6.47 -22.32 -11.98
N ASN A 2 -6.30 -22.43 -10.66
CA ASN A 2 -7.33 -21.94 -9.74
C ASN A 2 -7.31 -20.41 -9.81
N LEU A 3 -8.35 -19.81 -10.38
CA LEU A 3 -8.55 -18.37 -10.29
C LEU A 3 -9.08 -18.10 -8.89
N GLU A 4 -8.19 -17.70 -7.99
CA GLU A 4 -8.63 -17.23 -6.68
C GLU A 4 -9.60 -16.06 -6.85
N SER A 5 -10.62 -16.04 -6.00
CA SER A 5 -11.62 -14.98 -5.94
C SER A 5 -10.93 -13.62 -5.80
N PRO A 6 -11.43 -12.54 -6.44
CA PRO A 6 -10.86 -11.21 -6.27
C PRO A 6 -10.85 -10.83 -4.78
N GLN A 7 -9.66 -10.64 -4.22
CA GLN A 7 -9.48 -10.20 -2.85
C GLN A 7 -9.61 -8.68 -2.77
N ASN A 8 -10.40 -8.19 -1.81
CA ASN A 8 -10.48 -6.78 -1.54
C ASN A 8 -9.32 -6.41 -0.60
N ILE A 9 -8.38 -5.60 -1.09
CA ILE A 9 -7.18 -5.21 -0.35
C ILE A 9 -7.09 -3.68 -0.25
N SER A 10 -6.53 -3.21 0.86
CA SER A 10 -6.18 -1.81 1.01
C SER A 10 -5.01 -1.43 0.11
N LEU A 11 -4.97 -0.16 -0.29
CA LEU A 11 -3.92 0.38 -1.16
C LEU A 11 -3.13 1.46 -0.44
N PHE A 12 -1.81 1.47 -0.70
CA PHE A 12 -0.85 2.44 -0.23
C PHE A 12 -0.18 3.12 -1.44
N PRO A 13 -0.66 4.31 -1.84
CA PRO A 13 -0.11 5.04 -2.97
C PRO A 13 1.29 5.62 -2.68
N LEU A 14 2.24 5.44 -3.59
CA LEU A 14 3.61 5.97 -3.51
C LEU A 14 4.03 6.62 -4.83
N ARG A 15 5.07 7.46 -4.80
CA ARG A 15 5.76 7.98 -6.00
C ARG A 15 6.88 7.06 -6.48
N MET A 16 7.01 5.88 -5.86
CA MET A 16 7.98 4.84 -6.18
C MET A 16 7.27 3.54 -6.55
N VAL A 17 7.86 2.80 -7.49
CA VAL A 17 7.41 1.44 -7.85
C VAL A 17 8.13 0.42 -6.99
N MET A 18 7.36 -0.50 -6.41
CA MET A 18 7.87 -1.72 -5.77
C MET A 18 7.88 -2.86 -6.79
N PHE A 19 8.93 -3.68 -6.80
CA PHE A 19 8.97 -4.91 -7.61
C PHE A 19 8.87 -6.15 -6.71
N PRO A 20 8.35 -7.28 -7.21
CA PRO A 20 8.38 -8.52 -6.46
C PRO A 20 9.80 -8.85 -5.97
N GLY A 21 9.94 -9.11 -4.67
CA GLY A 21 11.23 -9.39 -4.02
C GLY A 21 12.00 -8.17 -3.52
N SER A 22 11.56 -6.93 -3.81
CA SER A 22 12.17 -5.73 -3.24
C SER A 22 11.80 -5.53 -1.77
N ARG A 23 12.64 -4.79 -1.03
CA ARG A 23 12.34 -4.25 0.29
C ARG A 23 12.34 -2.73 0.22
N LEU A 24 11.47 -2.10 1.00
CA LEU A 24 11.37 -0.66 1.10
C LEU A 24 11.07 -0.29 2.55
N ASP A 25 11.93 0.55 3.11
CA ASP A 25 11.72 1.11 4.43
C ASP A 25 10.70 2.23 4.32
N LEU A 26 9.61 2.13 5.09
CA LEU A 26 8.51 3.08 5.06
C LEU A 26 8.35 3.74 6.42
N GLN A 27 8.36 5.08 6.41
CA GLN A 27 7.98 5.85 7.58
C GLN A 27 6.49 6.18 7.52
N ILE A 28 5.70 5.53 8.36
CA ILE A 28 4.25 5.69 8.38
C ILE A 28 3.84 6.69 9.46
N PHE A 29 3.31 7.84 9.05
CA PHE A 29 2.86 8.89 9.97
C PHE A 29 1.38 9.27 9.81
N GLU A 30 0.76 9.00 8.66
CA GLU A 30 -0.67 9.24 8.49
C GLU A 30 -1.50 8.19 9.23
N ARG A 31 -2.48 8.65 10.01
CA ARG A 31 -3.34 7.80 10.85
C ARG A 31 -4.00 6.66 10.07
N ARG A 32 -4.54 6.94 8.88
CA ARG A 32 -5.19 5.91 8.03
C ARG A 32 -4.25 4.76 7.66
N TYR A 33 -2.95 5.03 7.57
CA TYR A 33 -1.94 4.03 7.24
C TYR A 33 -1.38 3.33 8.48
N LEU A 34 -1.36 4.00 9.63
CA LEU A 34 -1.13 3.32 10.91
C LEU A 34 -2.22 2.26 11.18
N ASP A 35 -3.48 2.60 10.90
CA ASP A 35 -4.61 1.67 10.99
C ASP A 35 -4.45 0.50 10.00
N LEU A 36 -4.05 0.79 8.76
CA LEU A 36 -3.74 -0.21 7.73
C LEU A 36 -2.68 -1.20 8.20
N VAL A 37 -1.52 -0.71 8.62
CA VAL A 37 -0.40 -1.52 9.12
C VAL A 37 -0.89 -2.41 10.27
N SER A 38 -1.58 -1.82 11.23
CA SER A 38 -2.09 -2.54 12.40
C SER A 38 -3.04 -3.68 12.01
N GLN A 39 -3.91 -3.46 11.01
CA GLN A 39 -4.81 -4.49 10.50
C GLN A 39 -4.07 -5.59 9.73
N CYS A 40 -3.08 -5.22 8.91
CA CYS A 40 -2.23 -6.16 8.18
C CYS A 40 -1.47 -7.09 9.13
N MET A 41 -0.84 -6.54 10.17
CA MET A 41 -0.11 -7.33 11.17
C MET A 41 -1.03 -8.27 11.96
N ARG A 42 -2.21 -7.81 12.39
CA ARG A 42 -3.18 -8.64 13.14
C ARG A 42 -3.71 -9.83 12.33
N ASN A 43 -3.83 -9.68 11.01
CA ASN A 43 -4.49 -10.66 10.14
C ASN A 43 -3.52 -11.47 9.28
N ASP A 44 -2.20 -11.33 9.49
CA ASP A 44 -1.15 -11.87 8.60
C ASP A 44 -1.41 -11.57 7.10
N ALA A 45 -1.86 -10.33 6.85
CA ALA A 45 -2.25 -9.85 5.54
C ALA A 45 -1.31 -8.73 5.06
N GLY A 46 -1.20 -8.59 3.74
CA GLY A 46 -0.51 -7.49 3.09
C GLY A 46 -1.45 -6.42 2.56
N PHE A 47 -0.88 -5.48 1.80
CA PHE A 47 -1.59 -4.42 1.10
C PHE A 47 -0.97 -4.18 -0.28
N GLY A 48 -1.71 -3.50 -1.16
CA GLY A 48 -1.22 -3.16 -2.49
C GLY A 48 -0.48 -1.82 -2.48
N VAL A 49 0.75 -1.80 -3.01
CA VAL A 49 1.48 -0.56 -3.30
C VAL A 49 1.25 -0.21 -4.76
N CYS A 50 0.73 1.00 -5.01
CA CYS A 50 0.48 1.49 -6.37
C CYS A 50 1.19 2.81 -6.62
N LEU A 51 1.74 2.97 -7.83
CA LEU A 51 2.33 4.24 -8.26
C LEU A 51 1.23 5.31 -8.34
N LEU A 52 1.50 6.48 -7.78
CA LEU A 52 0.70 7.68 -7.94
C LEU A 52 0.80 8.18 -9.39
N ARG A 53 -0.36 8.30 -10.04
CA ARG A 53 -0.51 8.95 -11.34
C ARG A 53 -0.68 10.47 -11.19
N GLY A 54 -1.23 10.91 -10.06
CA GLY A 54 -1.42 12.32 -9.73
C GLY A 54 -1.78 12.52 -8.26
N GLY A 55 -1.42 13.68 -7.72
CA GLY A 55 -1.49 13.99 -6.29
C GLY A 55 -0.12 13.82 -5.59
N GLU A 56 -0.07 14.14 -4.30
CA GLU A 56 1.09 13.93 -3.42
C GLU A 56 0.92 12.63 -2.62
N GLU A 57 1.98 12.10 -2.04
CA GLU A 57 1.89 10.93 -1.13
C GLU A 57 1.09 11.26 0.12
N VAL A 58 1.31 12.48 0.63
CA VAL A 58 0.61 13.00 1.80
C VAL A 58 -0.66 13.72 1.37
N VAL A 59 -1.80 13.21 1.83
CA VAL A 59 -3.09 13.84 1.53
C VAL A 59 -3.25 15.08 2.42
N ARG A 60 -3.41 16.23 1.77
CA ARG A 60 -3.86 17.48 2.38
C ARG A 60 -5.35 17.65 2.13
N GLU A 61 -6.01 18.49 2.92
CA GLU A 61 -7.41 18.87 2.69
C GLU A 61 -7.63 19.30 1.23
N ALA A 62 -8.71 18.80 0.61
CA ALA A 62 -9.06 18.96 -0.81
C ALA A 62 -8.12 18.31 -1.86
N SER A 63 -7.05 17.60 -1.47
CA SER A 63 -6.20 16.88 -2.43
C SER A 63 -6.82 15.55 -2.87
N ARG A 64 -6.66 15.19 -4.16
CA ARG A 64 -7.13 13.92 -4.71
C ARG A 64 -5.97 13.14 -5.29
N GLN A 65 -5.79 11.92 -4.81
CA GLN A 65 -4.82 10.97 -5.36
C GLN A 65 -5.46 10.15 -6.48
N THR A 66 -4.71 9.93 -7.55
CA THR A 66 -5.03 8.91 -8.57
C THR A 66 -3.85 7.96 -8.69
N ILE A 67 -4.14 6.69 -8.97
CA ILE A 67 -3.13 5.63 -9.03
C ILE A 67 -3.13 4.94 -10.41
N HIS A 68 -2.03 4.27 -10.73
CA HIS A 68 -1.97 3.34 -11.85
C HIS A 68 -2.82 2.08 -11.56
N ARG A 69 -3.24 1.38 -12.64
CA ARG A 69 -4.06 0.15 -12.55
C ARG A 69 -3.28 -1.10 -12.15
N THR A 70 -1.96 -0.96 -12.02
CA THR A 70 -1.05 -2.04 -11.67
C THR A 70 -0.21 -1.58 -10.50
N GLY A 71 0.01 -2.49 -9.57
CA GLY A 71 0.82 -2.29 -8.38
C GLY A 71 1.39 -3.63 -7.92
N THR A 72 2.00 -3.61 -6.74
CA THR A 72 2.66 -4.77 -6.16
C THR A 72 2.04 -5.08 -4.82
N TYR A 73 1.70 -6.35 -4.60
CA TYR A 73 1.27 -6.79 -3.28
C TYR A 73 2.48 -6.90 -2.35
N CYS A 74 2.40 -6.30 -1.18
CA CYS A 74 3.50 -6.21 -0.22
C CYS A 74 3.06 -6.75 1.13
N LYS A 75 3.97 -7.45 1.81
CA LYS A 75 3.82 -7.87 3.20
C LYS A 75 4.75 -7.08 4.09
N ILE A 76 4.33 -6.82 5.32
CA ILE A 76 5.18 -6.28 6.37
C ILE A 76 6.04 -7.45 6.86
N VAL A 77 7.35 -7.32 6.72
CA VAL A 77 8.32 -8.36 7.11
C VAL A 77 9.12 -7.98 8.35
N ASP A 78 9.10 -6.70 8.70
CA ASP A 78 9.79 -6.12 9.84
C ASP A 78 9.03 -4.86 10.30
N TRP A 79 9.08 -4.58 11.60
CA TRP A 79 8.45 -3.41 12.22
C TRP A 79 9.20 -3.07 13.51
N ASP A 80 9.96 -2.00 13.48
CA ASP A 80 10.61 -1.37 14.65
C ASP A 80 9.79 -0.19 15.19
#